data_AF-A0A437AMV9-F1
#
_entry.id   AF-A0A437AMV9-F1
#
_cell.length_a   1.000
_cell.length_b   1.000
_cell.length_c   1.000
_cell.angle_alpha   90.00
_cell.angle_beta   90.00
_cell.angle_gamma   90.00
#
_symmetry.space_group_name_H-M   'P 1'
#
loop_
_entity.id
_entity.type
_entity.pdbx_description
1 polymer ?
#
loop_
_entity_poly.entity_id
_entity_poly.type
_entity_poly.pdbx_seq_one_letter_code
_entity_poly.pdbx_strand_id
1 'polypeptide(L)'
;MELKFLSLFFIFIFSVSGVLDKADLETYKKETKNNIEEIIKNNNLKKLLEEMRIRYTSSLMINKSPPSPESFKLICELVKFDLGLFKKAFKTLNSHYKKNNPDDPFYKEFKNNIELILNHLLPSSSSYWIYAVYVGIFLGGFGISYTILYFLKRN
;
A
#
# COMPACT_ATOMS: atom_id res chain seq x y z
N MET A 1 -15.67 -0.97 -7.31
CA MET A 1 -14.91 -1.59 -6.19
C MET A 1 -13.47 -1.06 -6.12
N GLU A 2 -13.15 0.03 -6.81
CA GLU A 2 -11.78 0.55 -6.97
C GLU A 2 -11.39 1.58 -5.88
N LEU A 3 -12.36 2.29 -5.31
CA LEU A 3 -12.11 3.27 -4.24
C LEU A 3 -11.58 2.66 -2.94
N LYS A 4 -11.86 1.38 -2.67
CA LYS A 4 -11.55 0.74 -1.39
C LYS A 4 -10.04 0.58 -1.16
N PHE A 5 -9.26 0.30 -2.21
CA PHE A 5 -7.81 0.11 -2.10
C PHE A 5 -7.05 1.41 -1.80
N LEU A 6 -7.53 2.54 -2.32
CA LEU A 6 -6.91 3.85 -2.06
C LEU A 6 -7.22 4.38 -0.66
N SER A 7 -8.46 4.20 -0.18
CA SER A 7 -8.85 4.54 1.20
C SER A 7 -8.13 3.69 2.24
N LEU A 8 -7.84 2.43 1.89
CA LEU A 8 -7.05 1.50 2.68
C LEU A 8 -5.60 2.01 2.89
N PHE A 9 -5.05 2.73 1.91
CA PHE A 9 -3.73 3.37 1.99
C PHE A 9 -3.67 4.60 2.91
N PHE A 10 -4.80 5.26 3.20
CA PHE A 10 -4.84 6.44 4.08
C PHE A 10 -5.09 6.10 5.56
N ILE A 11 -5.82 5.02 5.84
CA ILE A 11 -6.04 4.51 7.21
C ILE A 11 -4.73 3.97 7.81
N PHE A 12 -3.84 3.50 6.95
CA PHE A 12 -2.51 2.92 7.19
C PHE A 12 -1.49 3.79 7.96
N ILE A 13 -1.54 5.12 7.87
CA ILE A 13 -0.55 5.98 8.55
C ILE A 13 -0.77 5.98 10.07
N PHE A 14 -1.95 5.60 10.56
CA PHE A 14 -2.34 5.84 11.95
C PHE A 14 -2.39 4.61 12.86
N SER A 15 -2.13 3.40 12.35
CA SER A 15 -2.51 2.16 13.06
C SER A 15 -1.37 1.17 13.31
N VAL A 16 -0.14 1.64 13.58
CA VAL A 16 0.93 0.74 14.06
C VAL A 16 1.27 1.09 15.51
N SER A 17 0.95 0.17 16.42
CA SER A 17 1.41 0.20 17.81
C SER A 17 2.27 -1.04 18.09
N GLY A 18 3.56 -0.88 17.89
CA GLY A 18 4.61 -1.68 18.49
C GLY A 18 5.76 -0.74 18.79
N VAL A 19 6.49 -0.95 19.88
CA VAL A 19 7.79 -0.31 20.05
C VAL A 19 8.72 -1.01 19.06
N LEU A 20 8.65 -0.58 17.80
CA LEU A 20 9.57 -1.02 16.77
C LEU A 20 10.89 -0.32 17.08
N ASP A 21 11.90 -1.09 17.47
CA ASP A 21 13.25 -0.56 17.57
C ASP A 21 13.99 -0.72 16.24
N LYS A 22 15.19 -0.15 16.16
CA LYS A 22 15.98 -0.17 14.93
C LYS A 22 16.54 -1.56 14.61
N ALA A 23 16.85 -2.39 15.61
CA ALA A 23 17.39 -3.72 15.41
C ALA A 23 16.33 -4.68 14.87
N ASP A 24 15.11 -4.59 15.40
CA ASP A 24 13.94 -5.33 14.94
C ASP A 24 13.60 -4.95 13.50
N LEU A 25 13.64 -3.65 13.17
CA LEU A 25 13.43 -3.17 11.81
C LEU A 25 14.45 -3.75 10.82
N GLU A 26 15.74 -3.76 11.15
CA GLU A 26 16.77 -4.30 10.26
C GLU A 26 16.66 -5.82 10.09
N THR A 27 16.30 -6.55 11.15
CA THR A 27 16.04 -7.99 11.10
C THR A 27 14.86 -8.28 10.17
N TYR A 28 13.75 -7.56 10.36
CA TYR A 28 12.57 -7.66 9.51
C TYR A 28 12.91 -7.38 8.04
N LYS A 29 13.67 -6.31 7.75
CA LYS A 29 14.06 -5.96 6.38
C LYS A 29 14.85 -7.09 5.72
N LYS A 30 15.79 -7.69 6.46
CA LYS A 30 16.64 -8.78 5.95
C LYS A 30 15.81 -10.03 5.63
N GLU A 31 14.96 -10.45 6.56
CA GLU A 31 14.09 -11.63 6.38
C GLU A 31 13.11 -11.43 5.23
N THR A 32 12.48 -10.26 5.18
CA THR A 32 11.53 -9.91 4.12
C THR A 32 12.21 -9.88 2.75
N LYS A 33 13.42 -9.31 2.67
CA LYS A 33 14.20 -9.33 1.43
C LYS A 33 14.48 -10.76 0.96
N ASN A 34 14.92 -11.63 1.86
CA ASN A 34 15.22 -13.03 1.55
C ASN A 34 13.97 -13.79 1.04
N ASN A 35 12.83 -13.64 1.73
CA ASN A 35 11.57 -14.29 1.33
C ASN A 35 11.12 -13.80 -0.06
N ILE A 36 11.17 -12.49 -0.32
CA ILE A 36 10.80 -11.93 -1.62
C ILE A 36 11.75 -12.40 -2.73
N GLU A 37 13.05 -12.48 -2.47
CA GLU A 37 14.02 -13.03 -3.42
C GLU A 37 13.74 -14.50 -3.75
N GLU A 38 13.37 -15.31 -2.77
CA GLU A 38 12.97 -16.70 -2.98
C GLU A 38 11.70 -16.80 -3.84
N ILE A 39 10.70 -15.96 -3.56
CA ILE A 39 9.46 -15.88 -4.34
C ILE A 39 9.75 -15.53 -5.81
N ILE A 40 10.65 -14.57 -6.04
CA ILE A 40 11.07 -14.18 -7.38
C ILE A 40 11.78 -15.34 -8.08
N LYS A 41 12.74 -16.01 -7.42
CA LYS A 41 13.46 -17.16 -7.99
C LYS A 41 12.51 -18.28 -8.40
N ASN A 42 11.47 -18.51 -7.62
CA ASN A 42 10.46 -19.53 -7.86
C ASN A 42 9.34 -19.08 -8.82
N ASN A 43 9.43 -17.86 -9.38
CA ASN A 43 8.41 -17.24 -10.21
C ASN A 43 6.99 -17.25 -9.59
N ASN A 44 6.87 -17.21 -8.26
CA ASN A 44 5.60 -17.51 -7.58
C ASN A 44 4.78 -16.24 -7.33
N LEU A 45 4.07 -15.79 -8.36
CA LEU A 45 3.25 -14.58 -8.29
C LEU A 45 2.11 -14.66 -7.25
N LYS A 46 1.53 -15.85 -7.06
CA LYS A 46 0.49 -16.08 -6.06
C LYS A 46 1.02 -15.85 -4.65
N LYS A 47 2.16 -16.44 -4.32
CA LYS A 47 2.81 -16.25 -3.02
C LYS A 47 3.18 -14.77 -2.79
N LEU A 48 3.60 -14.05 -3.84
CA LEU A 48 3.86 -12.60 -3.72
C LEU A 48 2.61 -11.81 -3.31
N LEU A 49 1.45 -12.09 -3.94
CA LEU A 49 0.19 -11.43 -3.61
C LEU A 49 -0.29 -11.80 -2.20
N GLU A 50 -0.13 -13.06 -1.79
CA GLU A 50 -0.47 -13.51 -0.44
C GLU A 50 0.39 -12.83 0.62
N GLU A 51 1.71 -12.75 0.42
CA GLU A 51 2.63 -12.03 1.31
C GLU A 51 2.27 -10.56 1.44
N MET A 52 1.97 -9.89 0.33
CA MET A 52 1.52 -8.50 0.33
C MET A 52 0.23 -8.36 1.15
N ARG A 53 -0.73 -9.28 0.95
CA ARG A 53 -2.01 -9.28 1.68
C ARG A 53 -1.83 -9.52 3.18
N ILE A 54 -0.98 -10.48 3.58
CA ILE A 54 -0.72 -10.79 4.99
C ILE A 54 -0.14 -9.57 5.69
N ARG A 55 0.89 -8.95 5.11
CA ARG A 55 1.52 -7.75 5.67
C ARG A 55 0.57 -6.55 5.70
N TYR A 56 -0.33 -6.49 4.73
CA TYR A 56 -1.41 -5.51 4.69
C TYR A 56 -2.48 -5.76 5.77
N THR A 57 -2.77 -7.01 6.12
CA THR A 57 -3.80 -7.36 7.12
C THR A 57 -3.26 -7.24 8.54
N SER A 58 -2.02 -7.65 8.78
CA SER A 58 -1.35 -7.53 10.08
C SER A 58 -1.15 -6.08 10.50
N SER A 59 -1.04 -5.14 9.56
CA SER A 59 -0.97 -3.69 9.85
C SER A 59 -2.33 -3.04 10.13
N LEU A 60 -3.45 -3.72 9.85
CA LEU A 60 -4.81 -3.23 10.15
C LEU A 60 -5.31 -3.61 11.55
N MET A 61 -4.73 -4.61 12.21
CA MET A 61 -5.24 -5.17 13.49
C MET A 61 -4.73 -4.46 14.76
N ILE A 62 -4.12 -3.28 14.64
CA ILE A 62 -3.41 -2.68 15.78
C ILE A 62 -4.03 -1.31 16.13
N ASN A 63 -4.93 -1.33 17.11
CA ASN A 63 -5.60 -0.15 17.67
C ASN A 63 -5.57 -0.22 19.20
N LYS A 64 -4.66 0.54 19.83
CA LYS A 64 -4.83 0.99 21.23
C LYS A 64 -4.27 2.40 21.52
N SER A 65 -3.22 2.88 20.82
CA SER A 65 -2.64 4.21 21.08
C SER A 65 -1.90 4.77 19.86
N PRO A 66 -1.85 6.11 19.65
CA PRO A 66 -1.01 6.72 18.63
C PRO A 66 0.49 6.46 18.92
N PRO A 67 1.31 6.14 17.91
CA PRO A 67 2.73 5.86 18.10
C PRO A 67 3.51 7.12 18.52
N SER A 68 4.61 6.95 19.25
CA SER A 68 5.56 8.04 19.49
C SER A 68 6.17 8.53 18.17
N PRO A 69 6.70 9.77 18.10
CA PRO A 69 7.36 10.28 16.90
C PRO A 69 8.50 9.39 16.38
N GLU A 70 9.32 8.83 17.28
CA GLU A 70 10.39 7.89 16.90
C GLU A 70 9.82 6.60 16.29
N SER A 71 8.81 6.00 16.92
CA SER A 71 8.16 4.80 16.39
C SER A 71 7.49 5.08 15.06
N PHE A 72 6.82 6.23 14.91
CA PHE A 72 6.20 6.65 13.67
C PHE A 72 7.20 6.78 12.52
N LYS A 73 8.40 7.31 12.79
CA LYS A 73 9.48 7.39 11.79
C LYS A 73 9.90 6.00 11.31
N LEU A 74 10.08 5.05 12.24
CA LEU A 74 10.48 3.69 11.92
C LEU A 74 9.37 2.93 11.16
N ILE A 75 8.10 3.18 11.51
CA ILE A 75 6.94 2.68 10.77
C ILE A 75 6.95 3.21 9.33
N CYS A 76 7.12 4.53 9.14
CA CYS A 76 7.21 5.10 7.80
C CYS A 76 8.36 4.51 6.98
N GLU A 77 9.49 4.19 7.62
CA GLU A 77 10.64 3.56 6.98
C GLU A 77 10.35 2.12 6.57
N LEU A 78 9.74 1.34 7.46
CA LEU A 78 9.26 -0.02 7.22
C LEU A 78 8.31 -0.06 6.01
N VAL A 79 7.32 0.82 6.02
CA VAL A 79 6.34 1.00 4.95
C VAL A 79 7.00 1.30 3.62
N LYS A 80 7.91 2.28 3.58
CA LYS A 80 8.63 2.64 2.35
C LYS A 80 9.47 1.48 1.83
N PHE A 81 10.11 0.74 2.73
CA PHE A 81 10.88 -0.44 2.39
C PHE A 81 10.01 -1.52 1.73
N ASP A 82 8.91 -1.92 2.39
CA ASP A 82 8.01 -2.95 1.89
C ASP A 82 7.43 -2.57 0.52
N LEU A 83 6.92 -1.35 0.38
CA LEU A 83 6.38 -0.84 -0.89
C LEU A 83 7.41 -0.88 -2.02
N GLY A 84 8.65 -0.45 -1.74
CA GLY A 84 9.74 -0.49 -2.72
C GLY A 84 10.12 -1.91 -3.13
N LEU A 85 10.14 -2.84 -2.17
CA LEU A 85 10.50 -4.23 -2.40
C LEU A 85 9.43 -4.98 -3.20
N PHE A 86 8.15 -4.87 -2.79
CA PHE A 86 7.03 -5.47 -3.52
C PHE A 86 6.92 -4.90 -4.94
N LYS A 87 7.11 -3.58 -5.14
CA LYS A 87 7.09 -2.99 -6.49
C LYS A 87 8.14 -3.63 -7.40
N LYS A 88 9.37 -3.82 -6.91
CA LYS A 88 10.44 -4.48 -7.67
C LYS A 88 10.05 -5.93 -7.99
N ALA A 89 9.55 -6.67 -7.01
CA ALA A 89 9.13 -8.07 -7.19
C ALA A 89 8.00 -8.22 -8.22
N PHE A 90 6.95 -7.39 -8.11
CA PHE A 90 5.86 -7.36 -9.10
C PHE A 90 6.36 -6.99 -10.49
N LYS A 91 7.30 -6.06 -10.62
CA LYS A 91 7.84 -5.69 -11.93
C LYS A 91 8.57 -6.88 -12.56
N THR A 92 9.41 -7.56 -11.79
CA THR A 92 10.16 -8.73 -12.25
C THR A 92 9.22 -9.87 -12.65
N LEU A 93 8.29 -10.26 -11.77
CA LEU A 93 7.36 -11.35 -12.03
C LEU A 93 6.39 -11.03 -13.16
N ASN A 94 5.85 -9.81 -13.23
CA ASN A 94 5.01 -9.38 -14.35
C ASN A 94 5.76 -9.50 -15.68
N SER A 95 7.03 -9.11 -15.72
CA SER A 95 7.85 -9.20 -16.94
C SER A 95 8.11 -10.65 -17.33
N HIS A 96 8.36 -11.52 -16.35
CA HIS A 96 8.51 -12.96 -16.56
C HIS A 96 7.23 -13.58 -17.16
N TYR A 97 6.07 -13.39 -16.52
CA TYR A 97 4.82 -13.97 -17.00
C TYR A 97 4.40 -13.41 -18.36
N LYS A 98 4.57 -12.10 -18.62
CA LYS A 98 4.30 -11.51 -19.95
C LYS A 98 5.08 -12.19 -21.08
N LYS A 99 6.34 -12.55 -20.82
CA LYS A 99 7.24 -13.09 -21.84
C LYS A 99 7.13 -14.61 -21.98
N ASN A 100 7.01 -15.32 -20.85
CA ASN A 100 7.20 -16.77 -20.82
C ASN A 100 5.90 -17.54 -20.61
N ASN A 101 4.90 -16.95 -19.94
CA ASN A 101 3.64 -17.64 -19.64
C ASN A 101 2.44 -16.66 -19.53
N PRO A 102 2.08 -15.98 -20.64
CA PRO A 102 1.04 -14.94 -20.62
C PRO A 102 -0.38 -15.51 -20.42
N ASP A 103 -0.57 -16.81 -20.66
CA ASP A 103 -1.84 -17.51 -20.55
C ASP A 103 -2.02 -18.23 -19.21
N ASP A 104 -1.07 -18.10 -18.28
CA ASP A 104 -1.23 -18.61 -16.91
C ASP A 104 -2.55 -18.11 -16.30
N PRO A 105 -3.44 -19.00 -15.81
CA PRO A 105 -4.77 -18.61 -15.34
C PRO A 105 -4.74 -17.57 -14.24
N PHE A 106 -3.80 -17.71 -13.29
CA PHE A 106 -3.67 -16.80 -12.16
C PHE A 106 -3.12 -15.45 -12.62
N TYR A 107 -2.10 -15.45 -13.49
CA TYR A 107 -1.58 -14.22 -14.06
C TYR A 107 -2.65 -13.46 -14.86
N LYS A 108 -3.43 -14.15 -15.70
CA LYS A 108 -4.51 -13.54 -16.49
C LYS A 108 -5.56 -12.86 -15.62
N GLU A 109 -5.97 -13.52 -14.53
CA GLU A 109 -6.95 -13.00 -13.58
C GLU A 109 -6.44 -11.70 -12.92
N PHE A 110 -5.15 -11.66 -12.53
CA PHE A 110 -4.61 -10.57 -11.72
C PHE A 110 -3.76 -9.54 -12.49
N LYS A 111 -3.53 -9.72 -13.79
CA LYS A 111 -2.66 -8.84 -14.61
C LYS A 111 -2.99 -7.37 -14.47
N ASN A 112 -4.27 -6.99 -14.60
CA ASN A 112 -4.69 -5.60 -14.51
C ASN A 112 -4.41 -5.01 -13.12
N ASN A 113 -4.63 -5.79 -12.06
CA ASN A 113 -4.36 -5.37 -10.69
C ASN A 113 -2.86 -5.17 -10.47
N ILE A 114 -2.02 -6.06 -11.02
CA ILE A 114 -0.56 -5.94 -10.96
C ILE A 114 -0.09 -4.69 -11.69
N GLU A 115 -0.66 -4.38 -12.85
CA GLU A 115 -0.33 -3.15 -13.59
C GLU A 115 -0.78 -1.89 -12.84
N LEU A 116 -1.97 -1.90 -12.23
CA LEU A 116 -2.43 -0.82 -11.36
C LEU A 116 -1.49 -0.61 -10.16
N ILE A 117 -1.08 -1.69 -9.50
CA ILE A 117 -0.11 -1.67 -8.40
C ILE A 117 1.20 -1.01 -8.87
N LEU A 118 1.76 -1.45 -10.00
CA LEU A 118 3.01 -0.93 -10.52
C LEU A 118 2.94 0.56 -10.91
N ASN A 119 1.78 1.00 -11.40
CA ASN A 119 1.52 2.37 -11.82
C ASN A 119 1.25 3.31 -10.63
N HIS A 120 0.58 2.85 -9.58
CA HIS A 120 0.09 3.71 -8.50
C HIS A 120 0.82 3.61 -7.15
N LEU A 121 1.46 2.48 -6.80
CA LEU A 121 2.08 2.31 -5.47
C LEU A 121 3.33 3.14 -5.23
N LEU A 122 3.99 3.60 -6.29
CA LEU A 122 5.00 4.65 -6.19
C LEU A 122 4.94 5.48 -7.46
N PRO A 123 4.32 6.65 -7.40
CA PRO A 123 4.31 7.52 -8.54
C PRO A 123 5.72 8.03 -8.83
N SER A 124 6.11 8.02 -10.10
CA SER A 124 7.06 9.03 -10.57
C SER A 124 6.49 10.40 -10.19
N SER A 125 7.35 11.39 -9.97
CA SER A 125 7.13 12.77 -9.50
C SER A 125 5.83 13.54 -9.91
N SER A 126 4.94 13.00 -10.73
CA SER A 126 3.68 13.58 -11.21
C SER A 126 2.42 13.37 -10.33
N SER A 127 2.40 12.42 -9.37
CA SER A 127 1.15 12.10 -8.64
C SER A 127 0.68 13.06 -7.56
N TYR A 128 1.52 14.00 -7.13
CA TYR A 128 1.15 14.90 -6.05
C TYR A 128 -0.11 15.68 -6.43
N TRP A 129 -0.27 15.96 -7.72
CA TRP A 129 -1.46 16.55 -8.32
C TRP A 129 -2.70 15.68 -8.21
N ILE A 130 -2.58 14.38 -8.43
CA ILE A 130 -3.71 13.45 -8.30
C ILE A 130 -4.19 13.41 -6.85
N TYR A 131 -3.26 13.36 -5.88
CA TYR A 131 -3.60 13.43 -4.46
C TYR A 131 -4.19 14.80 -4.07
N ALA A 132 -3.65 15.90 -4.59
CA ALA A 132 -4.19 17.24 -4.37
C ALA A 132 -5.62 17.40 -4.93
N VAL A 133 -5.90 16.81 -6.10
CA VAL A 133 -7.24 16.76 -6.69
C VAL A 133 -8.19 15.96 -5.81
N TYR A 134 -7.79 14.78 -5.32
CA TYR A 134 -8.63 13.98 -4.43
C TYR A 134 -8.89 14.67 -3.08
N VAL A 135 -7.88 15.32 -2.48
CA VAL A 135 -8.04 16.12 -1.26
C VAL A 135 -8.95 17.32 -1.53
N GLY A 136 -8.81 17.98 -2.68
CA GLY A 136 -9.67 19.09 -3.10
C GLY A 136 -11.13 18.68 -3.27
N ILE A 137 -11.41 17.54 -3.91
CA ILE A 137 -12.77 16.99 -4.04
C ILE A 137 -13.36 16.64 -2.66
N PHE A 138 -12.55 16.04 -1.78
CA PHE A 138 -12.98 15.67 -0.44
C PHE A 138 -13.32 16.91 0.41
N LEU A 139 -12.42 17.90 0.45
CA LEU A 139 -12.66 19.16 1.17
C LEU A 139 -13.81 19.97 0.57
N GLY A 140 -13.97 19.94 -0.76
CA GLY A 140 -15.09 20.57 -1.45
C GLY A 140 -16.43 19.94 -1.08
N GLY A 141 -16.53 18.61 -1.11
CA GLY A 141 -17.72 17.88 -0.67
C GLY A 141 -18.05 18.10 0.80
N PHE A 142 -17.04 18.16 1.67
CA PHE A 142 -17.19 18.46 3.09
C PHE A 142 -17.68 19.90 3.32
N GLY A 143 -17.14 20.87 2.60
CA GLY A 143 -17.56 22.27 2.65
C GLY A 143 -19.01 22.48 2.20
N ILE A 144 -19.41 21.84 1.10
CA ILE A 144 -20.80 21.89 0.62
C ILE A 144 -21.76 21.28 1.65
N SER A 145 -21.39 20.14 2.22
CA SER A 145 -22.19 19.48 3.27
C SER A 145 -22.36 20.36 4.50
N TYR A 146 -21.29 21.03 4.95
CA TYR A 146 -21.33 21.98 6.07
C TYR A 146 -22.20 23.21 5.76
N THR A 147 -22.11 23.72 4.52
CA THR A 147 -22.90 24.88 4.07
C THR A 147 -24.40 24.55 4.06
N ILE A 148 -24.77 23.38 3.53
CA ILE A 148 -26.16 22.89 3.53
C ILE A 148 -26.69 22.74 4.97
N LEU A 149 -25.91 22.12 5.86
CA LEU A 149 -26.26 21.99 7.28
C LEU A 149 -26.42 23.33 7.99
N TYR A 150 -25.56 24.30 7.68
CA TYR A 150 -25.64 25.65 8.24
C TYR A 150 -26.95 26.35 7.83
N PHE A 151 -27.35 26.26 6.56
CA PHE A 151 -28.61 26.86 6.10
C PHE A 151 -29.85 26.10 6.60
N LEU A 152 -29.79 24.77 6.68
CA LEU A 152 -30.89 23.97 7.25
C LEU A 152 -31.09 24.20 8.74
N LYS A 153 -30.04 24.52 9.51
CA LYS A 153 -30.12 24.81 10.95
C LYS A 153 -30.61 26.23 11.25
N ARG A 154 -30.64 27.11 10.25
CA ARG A 154 -31.01 28.53 10.38
C ARG A 154 -32.47 28.81 9.97
N ASN A 155 -33.14 27.83 9.36
CA ASN A 155 -34.60 27.75 9.21
C ASN A 155 -35.20 26.92 10.34
#